data_AF-A0A6J5WM01-F1
#
_entry.id   AF-A0A6J5WM01-F1
#
_cell.length_a   1.000
_cell.length_b   1.000
_cell.length_c   1.000
_cell.angle_alpha   90.00
_cell.angle_beta   90.00
_cell.angle_gamma   90.00
#
_symmetry.space_group_name_H-M   'P 1'
#
loop_
_entity.id
_entity.type
_entity.pdbx_description
1 polymer ?
#
loop_
_entity_poly.entity_id
_entity_poly.type
_entity_poly.pdbx_seq_one_letter_code
_entity_poly.pdbx_strand_id
1 'polypeptide(L)'
;MAGEDEDLPRDAKIVKTLLKSMGVEEYEPCVYSEHAGKPAIDCDDVKLAIQSKVNFSFSQPPPREVLLELARNRNKIPLPKPIAGPGVALPPEQDTLISPNYQLAIPKKQSAQAVEEMEEDEEPA
;
A
#
# COMPACT_ATOMS: atom_id res chain seq x y z
N MET A 1 -10.95 -33.09 9.80
CA MET A 1 -9.51 -32.93 9.52
C MET A 1 -8.85 -32.63 10.84
N ALA A 2 -8.35 -33.67 11.51
CA ALA A 2 -7.76 -33.59 12.85
C ALA A 2 -6.46 -34.39 12.78
N GLY A 3 -5.33 -33.79 13.11
CA GLY A 3 -4.08 -34.56 13.19
C GLY A 3 -2.75 -33.81 13.14
N GLU A 4 -2.70 -32.50 12.87
CA GLU A 4 -1.39 -31.79 12.79
C GLU A 4 -1.08 -30.96 14.04
N ASP A 5 -2.09 -30.66 14.87
CA ASP A 5 -1.92 -29.86 16.09
C ASP A 5 -1.57 -30.69 17.34
N GLU A 6 -1.79 -32.01 17.33
CA GLU A 6 -1.65 -32.84 18.54
C GLU A 6 -0.18 -33.13 18.91
N ASP A 7 0.71 -33.27 17.92
CA ASP A 7 2.13 -33.59 18.13
C ASP A 7 3.02 -32.40 18.52
N LEU A 8 2.48 -31.18 18.57
CA LEU A 8 3.27 -30.03 18.98
C LEU A 8 3.60 -30.06 20.49
N PRO A 9 4.85 -29.77 20.89
CA PRO A 9 5.20 -29.66 22.30
C PRO A 9 4.36 -28.57 22.97
N ARG A 10 4.09 -28.73 24.27
CA ARG A 10 3.20 -27.85 25.06
C ARG A 10 3.55 -26.36 24.88
N ASP A 11 4.84 -26.05 24.82
CA ASP A 11 5.33 -24.67 24.69
C ASP A 11 4.99 -24.07 23.31
N ALA A 12 5.06 -24.87 22.24
CA ALA A 12 4.68 -24.43 20.90
C ALA A 12 3.17 -24.15 20.79
N LYS A 13 2.32 -24.93 21.50
CA LYS A 13 0.87 -24.69 21.58
C LYS A 13 0.54 -23.37 22.29
N ILE A 14 1.23 -23.06 23.39
CA ILE A 14 1.06 -21.80 24.13
C ILE A 14 1.45 -20.62 23.24
N VAL A 15 2.62 -20.71 22.60
CA VAL A 15 3.12 -19.66 21.71
C VAL A 15 2.20 -19.45 20.51
N LYS A 16 1.71 -20.52 19.87
CA LYS A 16 0.71 -20.46 18.79
C LYS A 16 -0.56 -19.70 19.21
N THR A 17 -1.03 -19.95 20.43
CA THR A 17 -2.24 -19.31 20.97
C THR A 17 -2.02 -17.82 21.22
N LEU A 18 -0.86 -17.44 21.77
CA LEU A 18 -0.48 -16.04 21.97
C LEU A 18 -0.37 -15.28 20.64
N LEU A 19 0.29 -15.87 19.64
CA LEU A 19 0.41 -15.30 18.29
C LEU A 19 -0.95 -15.06 17.65
N LYS A 20 -1.83 -16.06 17.73
CA LYS A 20 -3.20 -15.95 17.22
C LYS A 20 -3.97 -14.82 17.90
N SER A 21 -3.81 -14.65 19.22
CA SER A 21 -4.41 -13.51 19.95
C SER A 21 -3.83 -12.15 19.54
N MET A 22 -2.60 -12.12 19.02
CA MET A 22 -1.96 -10.90 18.49
C MET A 22 -2.25 -10.67 16.99
N GLY A 23 -3.06 -11.52 16.36
CA GLY A 23 -3.41 -11.44 14.94
C GLY A 23 -2.37 -12.02 13.99
N VAL A 24 -1.41 -12.81 14.48
CA VAL A 24 -0.44 -13.53 13.65
C VAL A 24 -0.94 -14.94 13.41
N GLU A 25 -1.49 -15.17 12.21
CA GLU A 25 -2.03 -16.48 11.82
C GLU A 25 -1.03 -17.33 11.01
N GLU A 26 0.03 -16.72 10.47
CA GLU A 26 1.03 -17.40 9.63
C GLU A 26 2.43 -17.25 10.23
N TYR A 27 3.04 -18.35 10.66
CA TYR A 27 4.44 -18.44 11.06
C TYR A 27 4.99 -19.83 10.67
N GLU A 28 6.23 -19.88 10.17
CA GLU A 28 6.82 -21.07 9.55
C GLU A 28 8.08 -21.54 10.31
N PRO A 29 7.94 -22.25 11.44
CA PRO A 29 9.07 -22.74 12.22
C PRO A 29 9.82 -23.89 11.52
N CYS A 30 9.15 -24.64 10.65
CA CYS A 30 9.74 -25.77 9.92
C CYS A 30 10.89 -25.32 9.01
N VAL A 31 10.79 -24.13 8.41
CA VAL A 31 11.82 -23.55 7.53
C VAL A 31 13.15 -23.37 8.28
N TYR A 32 13.11 -23.00 9.55
CA TYR A 32 14.32 -22.79 10.36
C TYR A 32 14.94 -24.11 10.83
N SER A 33 14.10 -25.08 11.22
CA SER A 33 14.55 -26.44 11.56
C SER A 33 15.23 -27.12 10.37
N GLU A 34 14.62 -27.02 9.17
CA GLU A 34 15.16 -27.59 7.93
C GLU A 34 16.48 -26.93 7.54
N HIS A 35 16.56 -25.60 7.63
CA HIS A 35 17.79 -24.87 7.34
C HIS A 35 18.96 -25.25 8.26
N ALA A 36 18.66 -25.54 9.53
CA ALA A 36 19.63 -26.00 10.51
C ALA A 36 19.93 -27.51 10.44
N GLY A 37 19.27 -28.25 9.53
CA GLY A 37 19.41 -29.70 9.41
C GLY A 37 18.92 -30.47 10.65
N LYS A 38 18.04 -29.88 11.45
CA LYS A 38 17.51 -30.50 12.67
C LYS A 38 16.37 -31.46 12.31
N PRO A 39 16.31 -32.66 12.93
CA PRO A 39 15.28 -33.65 12.66
C PRO A 39 13.93 -33.32 13.32
N ALA A 40 13.88 -32.34 14.23
CA ALA A 40 12.69 -31.92 14.94
C ALA A 40 12.76 -30.42 15.26
N ILE A 41 11.60 -29.77 15.26
CA ILE A 41 11.45 -28.35 15.58
C ILE A 41 11.73 -28.12 17.05
N ASP A 42 12.63 -27.18 17.35
CA ASP A 42 12.91 -26.74 18.72
C ASP A 42 12.28 -25.39 19.07
N CYS A 43 12.49 -24.96 20.31
CA CYS A 43 11.98 -23.68 20.79
C CYS A 43 12.60 -22.47 20.07
N ASP A 44 13.82 -22.59 19.56
CA ASP A 44 14.52 -21.49 18.90
C ASP A 44 14.02 -21.29 17.48
N ASP A 45 13.69 -22.38 16.77
CA ASP A 45 13.04 -22.35 15.46
C ASP A 45 11.68 -21.62 15.53
N VAL A 46 10.90 -21.88 16.59
CA VAL A 46 9.64 -21.19 16.87
C VAL A 46 9.86 -19.70 17.17
N LYS A 47 10.81 -19.38 18.06
CA LYS A 47 11.13 -17.98 18.39
C LYS A 47 11.57 -17.19 17.17
N LEU A 48 12.42 -17.79 16.33
CA LEU A 48 12.99 -17.12 15.16
C LEU A 48 11.92 -16.86 14.08
N ALA A 49 11.04 -17.86 13.83
CA ALA A 49 9.91 -17.68 12.93
C ALA A 49 8.99 -16.53 13.37
N ILE A 50 8.75 -16.44 14.67
CA ILE A 50 7.93 -15.38 15.26
C ILE A 50 8.62 -14.03 15.15
N GLN A 51 9.89 -13.95 15.55
CA GLN A 51 10.64 -12.70 15.50
C GLN A 51 10.67 -12.15 14.07
N SER A 52 10.89 -13.00 13.07
CA SER A 52 10.87 -12.61 11.66
C SER A 52 9.51 -12.08 11.23
N LYS A 53 8.41 -12.76 11.57
CA LYS A 53 7.06 -12.29 11.22
C LYS A 53 6.70 -11.02 11.98
N VAL A 54 7.05 -10.93 13.26
CA VAL A 54 6.76 -9.77 14.11
C VAL A 54 7.44 -8.51 13.59
N ASN A 55 8.70 -8.63 13.13
CA ASN A 55 9.45 -7.54 12.54
C ASN A 55 8.80 -6.95 11.27
N PHE A 56 7.96 -7.73 10.57
CA PHE A 56 7.35 -7.30 9.31
C PHE A 56 5.83 -7.01 9.43
N SER A 57 5.14 -7.73 10.31
CA SER A 57 3.69 -7.64 10.49
C SER A 57 3.26 -6.64 11.56
N PHE A 58 4.12 -6.32 12.54
CA PHE A 58 3.84 -5.25 13.48
C PHE A 58 4.64 -4.01 13.12
N SER A 59 3.91 -2.96 12.73
CA SER A 59 4.50 -1.62 12.74
C SER A 59 4.73 -1.23 14.20
N GLN A 60 5.98 -1.29 14.65
CA GLN A 60 6.33 -0.57 15.87
C GLN A 60 6.16 0.93 15.60
N PRO A 61 5.63 1.70 16.57
CA PRO A 61 5.57 3.14 16.42
C PRO A 61 7.00 3.63 16.12
N PRO A 62 7.22 4.39 15.03
CA PRO A 62 8.56 4.82 14.65
C PRO A 62 9.25 5.51 15.83
N PRO A 63 10.54 5.23 16.08
CA PRO A 63 11.26 5.86 17.18
C PRO A 63 11.12 7.38 17.13
N ARG A 64 10.90 8.00 18.29
CA ARG A 64 10.69 9.46 18.40
C ARG A 64 11.82 10.25 17.76
N GLU A 65 13.06 9.75 17.86
CA GLU A 65 14.24 10.38 17.27
C GLU A 65 14.15 10.45 15.73
N VAL A 66 13.71 9.38 15.08
CA VAL A 66 13.49 9.33 13.62
C VAL A 66 12.43 10.34 13.20
N LEU A 67 11.32 10.41 13.93
CA LEU A 67 10.26 11.40 13.66
C LEU A 67 10.74 12.84 13.87
N LEU A 68 11.52 13.10 14.92
CA LEU A 68 12.07 14.41 15.20
C LEU A 68 13.10 14.83 14.15
N GLU A 69 13.93 13.92 13.68
CA GLU A 69 14.88 14.18 12.59
C GLU A 69 14.15 14.48 11.28
N LEU A 70 13.14 13.68 10.93
CA LEU A 70 12.30 13.92 9.75
C LEU A 70 11.57 15.26 9.85
N ALA A 71 11.02 15.58 11.03
CA ALA A 71 10.37 16.85 11.30
C ALA A 71 11.34 18.03 11.15
N ARG A 72 12.55 17.95 11.72
CA ARG A 72 13.59 18.98 11.52
C ARG A 72 13.93 19.15 10.03
N ASN A 73 14.03 18.05 9.29
CA ASN A 73 14.34 18.06 7.86
C ASN A 73 13.23 18.61 6.98
N ARG A 74 11.95 18.48 7.38
CA ARG A 74 10.80 19.06 6.65
C ARG A 74 10.53 20.50 7.07
N ASN A 75 10.58 20.78 8.37
CA ASN A 75 10.23 22.08 8.95
C ASN A 75 11.29 23.17 8.72
N LYS A 76 12.48 22.82 8.21
CA LYS A 76 13.48 23.81 7.76
C LYS A 76 13.08 24.56 6.49
N ILE A 77 12.09 24.04 5.75
CA ILE A 77 11.56 24.69 4.55
C ILE A 77 10.51 25.71 5.02
N PRO A 78 10.68 27.01 4.74
CA PRO A 78 9.69 28.01 5.10
C PRO A 78 8.36 27.72 4.39
N LEU A 79 7.26 28.08 5.04
CA LEU A 79 5.93 27.88 4.47
C LEU A 79 5.81 28.63 3.12
N PRO A 80 5.12 28.05 2.12
CA PRO A 80 4.80 28.77 0.89
C PRO A 80 4.01 30.04 1.20
N LYS A 81 4.16 31.06 0.35
CA LYS A 81 3.37 32.28 0.47
C LYS A 81 1.88 31.93 0.35
N PRO A 82 1.00 32.42 1.23
CA PRO A 82 -0.42 32.16 1.12
C PRO A 82 -0.94 32.73 -0.21
N ILE A 83 -1.68 31.91 -0.96
CA ILE A 83 -2.33 32.34 -2.19
C ILE A 83 -3.54 33.18 -1.77
N ALA A 84 -3.49 34.46 -2.08
CA ALA A 84 -4.55 35.39 -1.70
C ALA A 84 -5.78 35.19 -2.60
N GLY A 85 -6.90 34.79 -2.01
CA GLY A 85 -8.18 34.67 -2.70
C GLY A 85 -9.25 34.03 -1.79
N PRO A 86 -10.54 34.33 -1.99
CA PRO A 86 -11.60 33.56 -1.34
C PRO A 86 -11.65 32.16 -1.96
N GLY A 87 -11.23 31.14 -1.22
CA GLY A 87 -11.37 29.74 -1.66
C GLY A 87 -10.17 28.85 -1.33
N VAL A 88 -10.27 27.59 -1.75
CA VAL A 88 -9.19 26.60 -1.65
C VAL A 88 -8.29 26.74 -2.88
N ALA A 89 -7.00 26.94 -2.68
CA ALA A 89 -6.03 26.93 -3.77
C ALA A 89 -5.86 25.50 -4.28
N LEU A 90 -6.25 25.27 -5.54
CA LEU A 90 -5.96 24.02 -6.23
C LEU A 90 -4.49 24.00 -6.71
N PRO A 91 -3.87 22.81 -6.82
CA PRO A 91 -2.62 22.65 -7.55
C PRO A 91 -2.72 23.16 -9.00
N PRO A 92 -1.59 23.29 -9.73
CA PRO A 92 -1.61 23.55 -11.16
C PRO A 92 -2.54 22.55 -11.90
N GLU A 93 -3.11 22.97 -13.02
CA GLU A 93 -4.05 22.14 -13.80
C GLU A 93 -3.46 20.78 -14.19
N GLN A 94 -2.15 20.72 -14.45
CA GLN A 94 -1.42 19.50 -14.79
C GLN A 94 -1.37 18.48 -13.63
N ASP A 95 -1.37 18.97 -12.39
CA ASP A 95 -1.38 18.15 -11.17
C ASP A 95 -2.81 17.92 -10.65
N THR A 96 -3.81 18.46 -11.36
CA THR A 96 -5.21 18.41 -10.97
C THR A 96 -5.94 17.33 -11.77
N LEU A 97 -6.40 16.28 -11.10
CA LEU A 97 -7.13 15.16 -11.72
C LEU A 97 -8.60 15.51 -11.99
N ILE A 98 -8.87 16.55 -12.79
CA ILE A 98 -10.21 16.97 -13.20
C ILE A 98 -10.65 16.38 -14.54
N SER A 99 -9.70 15.96 -15.38
CA SER A 99 -9.99 15.38 -16.69
C SER A 99 -10.27 13.88 -16.57
N PRO A 100 -11.20 13.32 -17.37
CA PRO A 100 -11.37 11.88 -17.47
C PRO A 100 -10.05 11.21 -17.85
N ASN A 101 -9.53 10.34 -16.99
CA ASN A 101 -8.35 9.51 -17.26
C ASN A 101 -8.73 8.19 -17.97
N TYR A 102 -9.96 8.09 -18.49
CA TYR A 102 -10.50 6.94 -19.17
C TYR A 102 -11.08 7.35 -20.52
N GLN A 103 -10.92 6.49 -21.51
CA GLN A 103 -11.54 6.66 -22.81
C GLN A 103 -12.60 5.58 -22.99
N LEU A 104 -13.87 5.98 -23.10
CA LEU A 104 -14.95 5.06 -23.45
C LEU A 104 -14.74 4.64 -24.91
N ALA A 105 -14.45 3.36 -25.11
CA ALA A 105 -14.43 2.76 -26.45
C ALA A 105 -15.87 2.66 -26.97
N ILE A 106 -16.42 3.77 -27.45
CA ILE A 106 -17.73 3.78 -28.12
C ILE A 106 -17.48 3.26 -29.55
N PRO A 107 -18.06 2.12 -29.93
CA PRO A 107 -18.00 1.66 -31.30
C PRO A 107 -18.66 2.72 -32.19
N LYS A 108 -17.90 3.38 -33.07
CA LYS A 108 -18.47 4.31 -34.05
C LYS A 108 -19.39 3.52 -34.99
N LYS A 109 -20.69 3.64 -34.78
CA LYS A 109 -21.67 3.26 -35.80
C LYS A 109 -21.53 4.28 -36.93
N GLN A 110 -21.01 3.86 -38.07
CA GLN A 110 -20.88 4.72 -39.26
C GLN A 110 -22.28 5.20 -39.67
N SER A 111 -22.63 6.45 -39.38
CA SER A 111 -23.70 7.14 -40.09
C SER A 111 -23.11 7.66 -41.39
N ALA A 112 -23.54 7.06 -42.50
CA ALA A 112 -23.13 7.43 -43.84
C ALA A 112 -23.54 8.87 -44.19
N GLN A 113 -22.58 9.59 -44.79
CA GLN A 113 -22.71 10.65 -45.81
C GLN A 113 -23.51 11.93 -45.50
N ALA A 114 -22.81 13.06 -45.51
CA ALA A 114 -23.01 14.10 -46.54
C ALA A 114 -21.73 14.93 -46.66
N VAL A 115 -21.38 15.22 -47.91
CA VAL A 115 -20.10 15.75 -48.40
C VAL A 115 -20.10 17.28 -48.29
N GLU A 116 -18.89 17.85 -48.18
CA GLU A 116 -18.51 19.27 -48.23
C GLU A 116 -19.19 20.06 -49.38
N GLU A 117 -19.45 21.36 -49.15
CA GLU A 117 -18.96 22.53 -49.91
C GLU A 117 -19.08 23.74 -48.96
N MET A 118 -17.99 24.23 -48.36
CA MET A 118 -17.07 25.29 -48.80
C MET A 118 -17.69 26.70 -48.92
N GLU A 119 -16.97 27.64 -48.30
CA GLU A 119 -17.21 29.06 -48.00
C GLU A 119 -17.57 29.96 -49.20
N GLU A 120 -18.31 31.05 -48.95
CA GLU A 120 -17.84 32.41 -49.30
C GLU A 120 -18.56 33.53 -48.52
N ASP A 121 -17.75 34.54 -48.18
CA ASP A 121 -17.97 35.86 -47.54
C ASP A 121 -19.12 36.67 -48.21
N GLU A 122 -19.85 37.64 -47.62
CA GLU A 122 -19.44 38.97 -47.13
C GLU A 122 -20.75 39.70 -46.67
N GLU A 123 -20.73 40.47 -45.55
CA GLU A 123 -21.75 41.51 -45.20
C GLU A 123 -21.43 42.84 -45.95
N PRO A 124 -22.14 44.00 -45.84
CA PRO A 124 -23.54 44.34 -45.48
C PRO A 124 -24.18 45.38 -46.47
N ALA A 125 -25.49 45.65 -46.33
CA ALA A 125 -26.12 46.99 -46.48
C ALA A 125 -27.59 46.96 -46.00
#